data_AF-A0A4R3YEV5-F1
#
_entry.id   AF-A0A4R3YEV5-F1
#
_cell.length_a   1.000
_cell.length_b   1.000
_cell.length_c   1.000
_cell.angle_alpha   90.00
_cell.angle_beta   90.00
_cell.angle_gamma   90.00
#
_symmetry.space_group_name_H-M   'P 1'
#
loop_
_entity.id
_entity.type
_entity.pdbx_description
1 polymer ?
#
loop_
_entity_poly.entity_id
_entity_poly.type
_entity_poly.pdbx_seq_one_letter_code
_entity_poly.pdbx_strand_id
1 'polypeptide(L)'
;MRAAVSDAPDGSIGNLELTGVIVTPGLRMALLRDKDGKNQVRLREGAALPGDRWTLREVASRGVTIERDGERRRLTMKTAAPVRMANAPAAVPPNTPVRAALPQPATTAVPPTDPGVR
;
A
#
# COMPACT_ATOMS: atom_id res chain seq x y z
N MET A 1 33.43 7.45 -16.45
CA MET A 1 33.55 7.21 -14.99
C MET A 1 32.16 7.03 -14.40
N ARG A 2 31.84 5.87 -13.81
CA ARG A 2 30.61 5.69 -13.03
C ARG A 2 30.87 6.32 -11.66
N ALA A 3 30.17 7.39 -11.32
CA ALA A 3 30.19 7.89 -9.94
C ALA A 3 29.70 6.76 -9.02
N ALA A 4 30.48 6.45 -7.98
CA ALA A 4 30.09 5.45 -7.00
C ALA A 4 28.84 5.97 -6.26
N VAL A 5 27.78 5.16 -6.23
CA VAL A 5 26.58 5.45 -5.46
C VAL A 5 26.69 4.70 -4.14
N SER A 6 26.75 5.43 -3.03
CA SER A 6 26.71 4.86 -1.69
C SER A 6 25.27 4.60 -1.27
N ASP A 7 24.99 3.45 -0.66
CA ASP A 7 23.66 3.18 -0.11
C ASP A 7 23.57 3.74 1.32
N ALA A 8 22.47 4.44 1.63
CA ALA A 8 22.14 4.85 2.99
C ALA A 8 21.19 3.79 3.59
N PRO A 9 21.69 2.89 4.45
CA PRO A 9 20.94 1.72 4.90
C PRO A 9 19.71 2.09 5.76
N ASP A 10 19.72 3.28 6.35
CA ASP A 10 18.64 3.83 7.15
C ASP A 10 17.78 4.84 6.38
N GLY A 11 17.94 4.96 5.05
CA GLY A 11 17.14 5.87 4.24
C GLY A 11 17.21 7.32 4.66
N SER A 12 18.26 7.71 5.40
CA SER A 12 18.36 9.01 6.04
C SER A 12 19.56 9.81 5.52
N ILE A 13 19.41 11.13 5.54
CA ILE A 13 20.46 12.09 5.27
C ILE A 13 20.49 13.10 6.42
N GLY A 14 21.58 13.08 7.20
CA GLY A 14 21.68 13.89 8.41
C GLY A 14 20.54 13.58 9.38
N ASN A 15 19.72 14.59 9.68
CA ASN A 15 18.55 14.48 10.55
C ASN A 15 17.23 14.24 9.80
N LEU A 16 17.29 14.07 8.47
CA LEU A 16 16.12 13.90 7.62
C LEU A 16 15.98 12.45 7.17
N GLU A 17 14.79 11.89 7.29
CA GLU A 17 14.44 10.54 6.87
C GLU A 17 13.52 10.58 5.65
N LEU A 18 13.79 9.72 4.65
CA LEU A 18 12.91 9.56 3.51
C LEU A 18 11.63 8.83 3.92
N THR A 19 10.52 9.56 3.92
CA THR A 19 9.19 9.04 4.33
C THR A 19 8.27 8.72 3.17
N GLY A 20 8.57 9.28 1.99
CA GLY A 20 7.73 9.06 0.81
C GLY A 20 8.31 9.66 -0.46
N VAL A 21 7.71 9.26 -1.57
CA VAL A 21 7.99 9.78 -2.90
C VAL A 21 6.67 10.02 -3.63
N ILE A 22 6.64 11.03 -4.48
CA ILE A 22 5.53 11.31 -5.39
C ILE A 22 6.12 11.24 -6.80
N VAL A 23 5.57 10.34 -7.61
CA VAL A 23 5.97 10.15 -9.02
C VAL A 23 4.72 10.21 -9.89
N THR A 24 4.56 11.32 -10.59
CA THR A 24 3.52 11.53 -11.61
C THR A 24 4.17 12.05 -12.90
N PRO A 25 3.47 12.02 -14.06
CA PRO A 25 4.04 12.44 -15.35
C PRO A 25 4.58 13.86 -15.47
N GLY A 26 4.46 14.71 -14.45
CA GLY A 26 5.05 16.05 -14.40
C GLY A 26 5.61 16.45 -13.04
N LEU A 27 5.65 15.51 -12.08
CA LEU A 27 6.12 15.79 -10.73
C LEU A 27 6.86 14.58 -10.16
N ARG A 28 8.13 14.78 -9.89
CA ARG A 28 8.98 13.86 -9.15
C ARG A 28 9.46 14.57 -7.89
N MET A 29 9.05 14.07 -6.74
CA MET A 29 9.27 14.76 -5.46
C MET A 29 9.54 13.76 -4.33
N ALA A 30 10.56 14.06 -3.54
CA ALA A 30 10.89 13.35 -2.31
C ALA A 30 10.23 14.05 -1.11
N LEU A 31 9.73 13.26 -0.17
CA LEU A 31 9.20 13.72 1.11
C LEU A 31 10.16 13.29 2.21
N LEU A 32 10.87 14.26 2.78
CA LEU A 32 11.76 14.02 3.91
C LEU A 32 11.12 14.56 5.18
N ARG A 33 11.28 13.83 6.28
CA ARG A 33 10.79 14.24 7.61
C ARG A 33 11.99 14.35 8.54
N ASP A 34 11.99 15.37 9.39
CA ASP A 34 12.91 15.44 10.52
C ASP A 34 12.67 14.26 11.48
N LYS A 35 13.72 13.69 12.09
CA LYS A 35 13.58 12.64 13.11
C LYS A 35 12.72 13.06 14.31
N ASP A 36 12.64 14.36 14.60
CA ASP A 36 11.73 14.90 15.63
C ASP A 36 10.25 14.90 15.19
N GLY A 37 9.99 14.62 13.90
CA GLY A 37 8.66 14.54 13.31
C GLY A 37 7.95 15.87 13.07
N LYS A 38 8.55 16.99 13.50
CA LYS A 38 7.95 18.33 13.48
C LYS A 38 7.98 19.00 12.11
N ASN A 39 9.02 18.72 11.33
CA ASN A 39 9.27 19.37 10.05
C ASN A 39 9.23 18.35 8.91
N GLN A 40 8.63 18.79 7.79
CA GLN A 40 8.62 18.03 6.55
C GLN A 40 9.21 18.87 5.42
N VAL A 41 10.23 18.34 4.77
CA VAL A 41 10.87 18.92 3.60
C VAL A 41 10.35 18.24 2.35
N ARG A 42 9.93 19.04 1.37
CA ARG A 42 9.46 18.57 0.07
C ARG A 42 10.49 18.97 -0.97
N LEU A 43 11.11 18.00 -1.60
CA LEU A 43 12.21 18.25 -2.54
C LEU A 43 11.82 17.76 -3.93
N ARG A 44 11.75 18.67 -4.90
CA ARG A 44 11.52 18.31 -6.31
C ARG A 44 12.81 17.82 -6.94
N GLU A 45 12.71 16.94 -7.93
CA GLU A 45 13.88 16.55 -8.71
C GLU A 45 14.59 17.78 -9.30
N GLY A 46 15.91 17.81 -9.19
CA GLY A 46 16.76 18.94 -9.54
C GLY A 46 16.90 20.01 -8.45
N ALA A 47 16.07 19.99 -7.39
CA ALA A 47 16.16 20.97 -6.31
C ALA A 47 17.20 20.58 -5.25
N ALA A 48 17.76 21.60 -4.60
CA ALA A 48 18.68 21.46 -3.48
C ALA A 48 17.93 21.38 -2.15
N LEU A 49 18.44 20.55 -1.24
CA LEU A 49 17.92 20.38 0.11
C LEU A 49 18.18 21.68 0.91
N PRO A 50 17.20 22.19 1.66
CA PRO A 50 17.41 23.39 2.47
C PRO A 50 18.43 23.14 3.58
N GLY A 51 19.42 24.04 3.71
CA GLY A 51 20.48 23.95 4.72
C GLY A 51 21.67 23.07 4.34
N ASP A 52 21.58 22.33 3.23
CA ASP A 52 22.58 21.36 2.78
C ASP A 52 22.91 21.54 1.30
N ARG A 53 24.07 21.07 0.84
CA ARG A 53 24.45 21.11 -0.59
C ARG A 53 23.97 19.90 -1.40
N TRP A 54 23.13 19.06 -0.81
CA TRP A 54 22.60 17.89 -1.46
C TRP A 54 21.50 18.26 -2.45
N THR A 55 21.58 17.72 -3.66
CA THR A 55 20.60 17.94 -4.72
C THR A 55 19.89 16.64 -5.05
N LEU A 56 18.57 16.67 -5.20
CA LEU A 56 17.80 15.51 -5.65
C LEU A 56 18.07 15.26 -7.13
N ARG A 57 18.70 14.14 -7.45
CA ARG A 57 19.04 13.76 -8.83
C ARG A 57 18.00 12.86 -9.48
N GLU A 58 17.41 11.94 -8.72
CA GLU A 58 16.47 10.96 -9.25
C GLU A 58 15.44 10.54 -8.19
N VAL A 59 14.19 10.38 -8.61
CA VAL A 59 13.11 9.83 -7.78
C VAL A 59 12.58 8.54 -8.38
N ALA A 60 12.76 7.44 -7.65
CA ALA A 60 12.20 6.12 -7.94
C ALA A 60 11.06 5.78 -6.97
N SER A 61 10.28 4.74 -7.27
CA SER A 61 9.05 4.39 -6.53
C SER A 61 9.25 4.08 -5.04
N ARG A 62 10.47 3.72 -4.61
CA ARG A 62 10.79 3.37 -3.22
C ARG A 62 12.08 4.00 -2.69
N GLY A 63 12.64 4.95 -3.41
CA GLY A 63 13.92 5.55 -3.02
C GLY A 63 14.31 6.70 -3.92
N VAL A 64 15.32 7.43 -3.51
CA VAL A 64 15.82 8.59 -4.24
C VAL A 64 17.33 8.60 -4.30
N THR A 65 17.88 9.16 -5.38
CA THR A 65 19.32 9.43 -5.50
C THR A 65 19.55 10.91 -5.27
N ILE A 66 20.44 11.22 -4.34
CA ILE A 66 20.91 12.57 -4.06
C ILE A 66 22.39 12.69 -4.40
N GLU A 67 22.83 13.89 -4.74
CA GLU A 67 24.22 14.16 -5.08
C GLU A 67 24.73 15.42 -4.39
N ARG A 68 25.99 15.39 -3.96
CA ARG A 68 26.73 16.54 -3.44
C ARG A 68 28.18 16.43 -3.87
N ASP A 69 28.71 17.47 -4.51
CA ASP A 69 30.15 17.59 -4.82
C ASP A 69 30.74 16.34 -5.55
N GLY A 70 29.92 15.66 -6.37
CA GLY A 70 30.29 14.42 -7.09
C GLY A 70 30.05 13.11 -6.32
N GLU A 71 29.73 13.19 -5.02
CA GLU A 71 29.27 12.05 -4.22
C GLU A 71 27.79 11.80 -4.51
N ARG A 72 27.44 10.55 -4.85
CA ARG A 72 26.05 10.12 -5.01
C ARG A 72 25.65 9.18 -3.89
N ARG A 73 24.45 9.39 -3.36
CA ARG A 73 23.89 8.53 -2.31
C ARG A 73 22.46 8.15 -2.64
N ARG A 74 22.14 6.88 -2.42
CA ARG A 74 20.78 6.35 -2.56
C ARG A 74 20.12 6.25 -1.19
N LEU A 75 18.97 6.88 -1.05
CA LEU A 75 18.11 6.80 0.13
C LEU A 75 16.96 5.84 -0.18
N THR A 76 16.85 4.77 0.60
CA THR A 76 15.74 3.81 0.47
C THR A 76 14.73 4.02 1.58
N MET A 77 13.44 4.07 1.26
CA MET A 77 12.40 4.23 2.28
C MET A 77 12.44 3.04 3.25
N LYS A 78 12.45 3.32 4.56
CA LYS A 78 12.16 2.29 5.56
C LYS A 78 10.70 1.88 5.40
N THR A 79 10.48 0.62 5.09
CA THR A 79 9.15 0.05 5.18
C THR A 79 8.95 -0.50 6.58
N ALA A 80 7.85 -0.11 7.23
CA ALA A 80 7.36 -0.83 8.39
C ALA A 80 7.20 -2.30 8.01
N ALA A 81 7.65 -3.21 8.89
CA ALA A 81 7.42 -4.63 8.69
C ALA A 81 5.91 -4.87 8.49
N PRO A 82 5.49 -5.76 7.57
CA PRO A 82 4.09 -6.04 7.34
C PRO A 82 3.44 -6.44 8.68
N VAL A 83 2.47 -5.64 9.11
CA VAL A 83 1.64 -5.97 10.27
C VAL A 83 0.86 -7.22 9.88
N ARG A 84 1.13 -8.35 10.54
CA ARG A 84 0.23 -9.51 10.43
C ARG A 84 -1.12 -9.06 10.97
N MET A 85 -2.06 -8.79 10.07
CA MET A 85 -3.47 -8.69 10.42
C MET A 85 -3.83 -10.06 11.02
N ALA A 86 -3.89 -10.15 12.35
CA ALA A 86 -4.45 -11.33 13.00
C ALA A 86 -5.91 -11.37 12.58
N ASN A 87 -6.26 -12.32 11.72
CA ASN A 87 -7.65 -12.63 11.40
C ASN A 87 -8.42 -12.81 12.71
N ALA A 88 -9.34 -11.91 13.00
CA ALA A 88 -10.38 -12.15 13.98
C ALA A 88 -11.71 -12.34 13.23
N PRO A 89 -12.14 -13.59 12.97
CA PRO A 89 -13.55 -13.89 12.95
C PRO A 89 -13.99 -14.09 14.41
N ALA A 90 -14.81 -13.17 14.92
CA ALA A 90 -15.59 -13.43 16.12
C ALA A 90 -16.44 -14.69 15.87
N ALA A 91 -16.29 -15.71 16.72
CA ALA A 91 -17.18 -16.86 16.72
C ALA A 91 -18.59 -16.37 17.12
N VAL A 92 -19.45 -16.17 16.13
CA VAL A 92 -20.90 -16.08 16.34
C VAL A 92 -21.40 -17.45 16.81
N PRO A 93 -22.06 -17.58 17.97
CA PRO A 93 -22.72 -18.83 18.34
C PRO A 93 -23.84 -19.11 17.33
N PRO A 94 -24.05 -20.37 16.90
CA PRO A 94 -25.11 -20.69 15.97
C PRO A 94 -26.48 -20.44 16.62
N ASN A 95 -27.18 -19.42 16.14
CA ASN A 95 -28.61 -19.23 16.34
C ASN A 95 -29.31 -20.46 15.73
N THR A 96 -29.99 -21.25 16.56
CA THR A 96 -30.86 -22.35 16.10
C THR A 96 -32.11 -21.73 15.48
N PRO A 97 -32.43 -21.97 14.21
CA PRO A 97 -33.69 -21.51 13.64
C PRO A 97 -34.85 -22.40 14.15
N VAL A 98 -35.76 -21.80 14.91
CA VAL A 98 -37.11 -22.37 15.13
C VAL A 98 -37.81 -22.51 13.79
N ARG A 99 -38.08 -23.77 13.40
CA ARG A 99 -38.80 -24.12 12.18
C ARG A 99 -40.28 -23.78 12.33
N ALA A 100 -40.70 -22.63 11.84
CA ALA A 100 -42.10 -22.35 11.57
C ALA A 100 -42.54 -23.19 10.35
N ALA A 101 -43.51 -24.08 10.55
CA ALA A 101 -44.10 -24.88 9.48
C ALA A 101 -44.93 -23.98 8.55
N LEU A 102 -44.59 -23.98 7.26
CA LEU A 102 -45.44 -23.42 6.20
C LEU A 102 -45.98 -24.58 5.34
N PRO A 103 -47.29 -24.60 5.02
CA PRO A 103 -47.91 -25.66 4.21
C PRO A 103 -47.44 -25.57 2.75
N GLN A 104 -47.12 -26.73 2.16
CA GLN A 104 -46.68 -26.85 0.76
C GLN A 104 -47.88 -26.78 -0.20
N PRO A 105 -47.80 -26.03 -1.31
CA PRO A 105 -48.80 -26.11 -2.37
C PRO A 105 -48.60 -27.39 -3.20
N ALA A 106 -49.71 -28.10 -3.45
CA ALA A 106 -49.75 -29.28 -4.30
C ALA A 106 -49.63 -28.89 -5.77
N THR A 107 -48.64 -29.42 -6.47
CA THR A 107 -48.61 -29.42 -7.94
C THR A 107 -49.02 -30.79 -8.44
N THR A 108 -50.19 -30.80 -9.05
CA THR A 108 -50.84 -31.89 -9.77
C THR A 108 -49.96 -32.40 -10.91
N ALA A 109 -49.71 -33.71 -10.97
CA ALA A 109 -49.22 -34.38 -12.17
C ALA A 109 -50.18 -35.53 -12.50
N VAL A 110 -51.08 -35.30 -13.46
CA VAL A 110 -51.87 -36.33 -14.12
C VAL A 110 -51.15 -36.77 -15.38
N PRO A 111 -50.97 -38.08 -15.59
CA PRO A 111 -50.94 -38.64 -16.93
C PRO A 111 -52.18 -39.52 -17.20
N PRO A 112 -52.55 -39.67 -18.49
CA PRO A 112 -53.84 -40.18 -18.92
C PRO A 112 -53.83 -41.70 -19.10
N THR A 113 -54.98 -42.35 -18.96
CA THR A 113 -55.44 -43.45 -19.84
C THR A 113 -56.94 -43.68 -19.59
N ASP A 114 -57.74 -43.33 -20.59
CA ASP A 114 -59.11 -43.77 -20.87
C ASP A 114 -59.02 -45.05 -21.76
N PRO A 115 -60.07 -45.82 -22.14
CA PRO A 115 -61.44 -46.01 -21.63
C PRO A 115 -61.77 -47.49 -21.33
N GLY A 116 -62.93 -47.75 -20.71
CA GLY A 116 -63.82 -48.78 -21.26
C GLY A 116 -64.21 -49.99 -20.40
N VAL A 117 -65.54 -50.09 -20.30
CA VAL A 117 -66.41 -51.28 -20.36
C VAL A 117 -66.60 -52.18 -19.13
N ARG A 118 -67.84 -52.01 -18.60
CA ARG A 118 -68.80 -53.00 -18.08
C ARG A 118 -68.59 -53.63 -16.70
#